data_AF-A0A934E102-F1
#
_entry.id   AF-A0A934E102-F1
#
_cell.length_a   1.000
_cell.length_b   1.000
_cell.length_c   1.000
_cell.angle_alpha   90.00
_cell.angle_beta   90.00
_cell.angle_gamma   90.00
#
_symmetry.space_group_name_H-M   'P 1'
#
loop_
_entity.id
_entity.type
_entity.pdbx_description
1 polymer ?
#
loop_
_entity_poly.entity_id
_entity_poly.type
_entity_poly.pdbx_seq_one_letter_code
_entity_poly.pdbx_strand_id
1 'polypeptide(L)'
;MVSRWPSLLAAATLLSGCAASGTRPDDMSAEAHRKAAAEEQQVAAEHARKYDPSATATKVSGPVAGGRAGGHLDYPDRTRTYNPTAGHRSDAQKHREHAAQHQAAGKELERFEEAECQGFDPATRAVCPLLGQVASLEDVSGGVRLRLAEGVPAEAALAHIRCHLAFARTRAFSGMDDCPLYLKGLQAAPSTDGSAIDLTSDESATVELLRNRSRAHVGP
;
A
#
# COMPACT_ATOMS: atom_id res chain seq x y z
N MET A 1 -22.12 42.50 32.87
CA MET A 1 -20.88 41.94 32.31
C MET A 1 -21.15 40.48 31.95
N VAL A 2 -21.42 40.20 30.66
CA VAL A 2 -21.65 38.84 30.17
C VAL A 2 -20.80 38.68 28.92
N SER A 3 -19.73 37.91 29.05
CA SER A 3 -18.82 37.56 27.95
C SER A 3 -19.50 36.49 27.09
N ARG A 4 -19.63 36.75 25.78
CA ARG A 4 -20.11 35.78 24.80
C ARG A 4 -19.25 35.90 23.55
N TRP A 5 -18.29 34.99 23.40
CA TRP A 5 -17.76 34.57 22.11
C TRP A 5 -18.09 33.09 21.92
N PRO A 6 -18.49 32.68 20.71
CA PRO A 6 -17.89 31.47 20.17
C PRO A 6 -17.38 31.69 18.75
N SER A 7 -16.13 31.28 18.59
CA SER A 7 -15.43 31.04 17.34
C SER A 7 -16.13 29.96 16.52
N LEU A 8 -16.42 30.24 15.26
CA LEU A 8 -16.81 29.25 14.25
C LEU A 8 -15.83 29.38 13.07
N LEU A 9 -14.79 28.54 13.09
CA LEU A 9 -13.94 28.28 11.93
C LEU A 9 -14.09 26.79 11.60
N ALA A 10 -15.04 26.49 10.71
CA ALA A 10 -15.18 25.18 10.10
C ALA A 10 -14.20 25.09 8.92
N ALA A 11 -13.05 24.45 9.14
CA ALA A 11 -12.13 24.09 8.06
C ALA A 11 -12.60 22.76 7.45
N ALA A 12 -13.24 22.81 6.29
CA ALA A 12 -13.58 21.64 5.50
C ALA A 12 -12.35 21.19 4.68
N THR A 13 -11.68 20.15 5.13
CA THR A 13 -10.64 19.44 4.37
C THR A 13 -11.27 18.41 3.44
N LEU A 14 -11.50 18.79 2.18
CA LEU A 14 -11.86 17.88 1.10
C LEU A 14 -10.61 17.10 0.64
N LEU A 15 -10.41 15.91 1.22
CA LEU A 15 -9.49 14.89 0.70
C LEU A 15 -10.14 14.18 -0.49
N SER A 16 -10.03 14.78 -1.69
CA SER A 16 -10.31 14.07 -2.94
C SER A 16 -9.10 13.19 -3.30
N GLY A 17 -9.05 12.00 -2.72
CA GLY A 17 -8.09 10.96 -3.08
C GLY A 17 -8.44 10.38 -4.44
N CYS A 18 -7.57 10.59 -5.43
CA CYS A 18 -7.58 9.81 -6.66
C CYS A 18 -7.39 8.33 -6.29
N ALA A 19 -8.40 7.50 -6.56
CA ALA A 19 -8.28 6.05 -6.50
C ALA A 19 -7.31 5.60 -7.62
N ALA A 20 -6.02 5.62 -7.33
CA ALA A 20 -5.02 4.97 -8.15
C ALA A 20 -5.17 3.45 -7.94
N SER A 21 -5.84 2.77 -8.88
CA SER A 21 -5.72 1.33 -9.02
C SER A 21 -4.28 1.02 -9.44
N GLY A 22 -3.43 0.75 -8.45
CA GLY A 22 -2.05 0.34 -8.68
C GLY A 22 -1.14 0.68 -7.50
N THR A 23 -0.52 -0.34 -6.93
CA THR A 23 0.64 -0.21 -6.03
C THR A 23 0.33 0.29 -4.61
N ARG A 24 -0.58 -0.36 -3.88
CA ARG A 24 -0.73 -0.08 -2.44
C ARG A 24 0.45 -0.68 -1.67
N PRO A 25 0.91 -0.05 -0.56
CA PRO A 25 2.00 -0.58 0.25
C PRO A 25 1.79 -2.02 0.73
N ASP A 26 0.60 -2.36 1.24
CA ASP A 26 0.36 -3.69 1.83
C ASP A 26 0.03 -4.81 0.80
N ASP A 27 0.10 -4.52 -0.51
CA ASP A 27 -0.13 -5.50 -1.57
C ASP A 27 1.06 -6.44 -1.75
N MET A 28 2.28 -5.96 -1.52
CA MET A 28 3.54 -6.70 -1.68
C MET A 28 4.50 -6.41 -0.51
N SER A 29 5.63 -7.11 -0.47
CA SER A 29 6.70 -6.79 0.48
C SER A 29 7.49 -5.57 -0.01
N ALA A 30 8.21 -4.89 0.87
CA ALA A 30 9.09 -3.79 0.47
C ALA A 30 10.14 -4.25 -0.55
N GLU A 31 10.67 -5.47 -0.40
CA GLU A 31 11.58 -6.08 -1.36
C GLU A 31 10.91 -6.32 -2.72
N ALA A 32 9.69 -6.84 -2.73
CA ALA A 32 8.97 -7.09 -3.96
C ALA A 32 8.58 -5.79 -4.68
N HIS A 33 8.24 -4.73 -3.95
CA HIS A 33 8.09 -3.39 -4.51
C HIS A 33 9.40 -2.88 -5.16
N ARG A 34 10.56 -3.04 -4.50
CA ARG A 34 11.86 -2.65 -5.11
C ARG A 34 12.15 -3.44 -6.39
N LYS A 35 11.86 -4.74 -6.39
CA LYS A 35 12.03 -5.60 -7.57
C LYS A 35 11.13 -5.15 -8.72
N ALA A 36 9.84 -4.97 -8.46
CA ALA A 36 8.87 -4.49 -9.46
C ALA A 36 9.28 -3.12 -10.03
N ALA A 37 9.74 -2.20 -9.17
CA ALA A 37 10.25 -0.90 -9.64
C ALA A 37 11.44 -1.06 -10.59
N ALA A 38 12.38 -1.95 -10.29
CA ALA A 38 13.53 -2.20 -11.14
C ALA A 38 13.12 -2.79 -12.51
N GLU A 39 12.16 -3.72 -12.52
CA GLU A 39 11.58 -4.31 -13.73
C GLU A 39 10.89 -3.24 -14.59
N GLU A 40 10.03 -2.41 -13.99
CA GLU A 40 9.37 -1.28 -14.65
C GLU A 40 10.40 -0.27 -15.23
N GLN A 41 11.50 -0.01 -14.53
CA GLN A 41 12.59 0.83 -15.04
C GLN A 41 13.29 0.21 -16.26
N GLN A 42 13.47 -1.11 -16.29
CA GLN A 42 14.06 -1.81 -17.43
C GLN A 42 13.16 -1.69 -18.65
N VAL A 43 11.85 -1.95 -18.51
CA VAL A 43 10.88 -1.81 -19.60
C VAL A 43 10.82 -0.36 -20.09
N ALA A 44 10.83 0.62 -19.19
CA ALA A 44 10.91 2.03 -19.56
C ALA A 44 12.16 2.35 -20.40
N ALA A 45 13.31 1.77 -20.05
CA ALA A 45 14.55 1.95 -20.79
C ALA A 45 14.49 1.32 -22.19
N GLU A 46 13.83 0.17 -22.35
CA GLU A 46 13.61 -0.45 -23.65
C GLU A 46 12.74 0.40 -24.56
N HIS A 47 11.60 0.91 -24.05
CA HIS A 47 10.76 1.83 -24.80
C HIS A 47 11.50 3.13 -25.14
N ALA A 48 12.28 3.68 -24.21
CA ALA A 48 13.07 4.88 -24.48
C ALA A 48 14.08 4.69 -25.63
N ARG A 49 14.67 3.50 -25.80
CA ARG A 49 15.58 3.19 -26.92
C ARG A 49 14.86 3.06 -28.26
N LYS A 50 13.59 2.67 -28.27
CA LYS A 50 12.77 2.51 -29.48
C LYS A 50 12.16 3.83 -29.98
N TYR A 51 12.17 4.87 -29.15
CA TYR A 51 11.73 6.20 -29.55
C TYR A 51 12.81 6.90 -30.40
N ASP A 52 12.45 7.25 -31.63
CA ASP A 52 13.26 8.09 -32.51
C ASP A 52 12.51 9.42 -32.72
N PRO A 53 13.01 10.56 -32.21
CA PRO A 53 12.34 11.84 -32.35
C PRO A 53 12.26 12.34 -33.80
N SER A 54 13.12 11.85 -34.69
CA SER A 54 13.17 12.24 -36.11
C SER A 54 12.33 11.36 -37.03
N ALA A 55 11.89 10.19 -36.54
CA ALA A 55 11.03 9.29 -37.30
C ALA A 55 9.74 10.00 -37.70
N THR A 56 9.49 10.05 -39.01
CA THR A 56 8.34 10.73 -39.60
C THR A 56 7.67 9.81 -40.62
N ALA A 57 6.36 9.61 -40.49
CA ALA A 57 5.55 8.85 -41.43
C ALA A 57 4.31 9.66 -41.84
N THR A 58 3.88 9.48 -43.08
CA THR A 58 2.69 10.15 -43.62
C THR A 58 1.61 9.12 -43.88
N LYS A 59 0.45 9.28 -43.24
CA LYS A 59 -0.75 8.49 -43.53
C LYS A 59 -1.64 9.25 -44.50
N VAL A 60 -1.79 8.73 -45.72
CA VAL A 60 -2.75 9.24 -46.70
C VAL A 60 -4.10 8.59 -46.41
N SER A 61 -5.11 9.40 -46.07
CA SER A 61 -6.48 8.90 -45.99
C SER A 61 -7.05 8.88 -47.42
N GLY A 62 -7.21 7.69 -48.01
CA GLY A 62 -7.74 7.55 -49.36
C GLY A 62 -9.16 8.13 -49.51
N PRO A 63 -9.58 8.48 -50.74
CA PRO A 63 -10.94 8.94 -50.99
C PRO A 63 -11.95 7.86 -50.56
N VAL A 64 -13.02 8.27 -49.89
CA VAL A 64 -14.19 7.40 -49.70
C VAL A 64 -14.68 7.05 -51.10
N ALA A 65 -14.60 5.78 -51.50
CA ALA A 65 -15.13 5.30 -52.77
C ALA A 65 -16.65 5.51 -52.78
N GLY A 66 -17.08 6.66 -53.29
CA GLY A 66 -18.46 7.12 -53.28
C GLY A 66 -18.60 8.38 -54.13
N GLY A 67 -18.12 8.30 -55.38
CA GLY A 67 -18.15 9.42 -56.31
C GLY A 67 -19.57 9.81 -56.71
N ARG A 68 -19.83 11.12 -56.74
CA ARG A 68 -20.54 11.75 -57.85
C ARG A 68 -19.66 12.89 -58.36
N ALA A 69 -19.26 12.78 -59.62
CA ALA A 69 -18.51 13.78 -60.35
C ALA A 69 -19.33 15.08 -60.41
N GLY A 70 -18.75 16.20 -59.98
CA GLY A 70 -19.41 17.50 -60.11
C GLY A 70 -19.01 18.61 -59.14
N GLY A 71 -18.06 18.40 -58.23
CA GLY A 71 -17.61 19.46 -57.33
C GLY A 71 -16.11 19.41 -57.11
N HIS A 72 -15.40 20.41 -57.60
CA HIS A 72 -14.04 20.73 -57.14
C HIS A 72 -14.16 21.27 -55.71
N LEU A 73 -14.36 20.37 -54.76
CA LEU A 73 -14.18 20.67 -53.36
C LEU A 73 -12.69 20.51 -53.09
N ASP A 74 -12.02 21.64 -52.82
CA ASP A 74 -10.71 21.69 -52.16
C ASP A 74 -10.81 20.93 -50.83
N TYR A 75 -10.62 19.61 -50.88
CA TYR A 75 -10.41 18.84 -49.67
C TYR A 75 -8.97 19.12 -49.25
N PRO A 76 -8.71 19.82 -48.13
CA PRO A 76 -7.36 19.97 -47.63
C PRO A 76 -6.77 18.57 -47.50
N ASP A 77 -5.59 18.42 -48.08
CA ASP A 77 -4.81 17.20 -48.13
C ASP A 77 -4.94 16.42 -46.81
N ARG A 78 -5.60 15.25 -46.85
CA ARG A 78 -5.85 14.42 -45.65
C ARG A 78 -4.61 13.63 -45.24
N THR A 79 -3.42 14.07 -45.63
CA THR A 79 -2.15 13.58 -45.12
C THR A 79 -1.99 13.99 -43.66
N ARG A 80 -1.93 13.01 -42.76
CA ARG A 80 -1.45 13.24 -41.39
C ARG A 80 -0.01 12.77 -41.29
N THR A 81 0.88 13.71 -41.06
CA THR A 81 2.26 13.44 -40.66
C THR A 81 2.28 13.10 -39.16
N TYR A 82 2.88 11.98 -38.79
CA TYR A 82 3.00 11.54 -37.40
C TYR A 82 4.34 10.83 -37.18
N ASN A 83 4.79 10.77 -35.92
CA ASN A 83 5.95 9.98 -35.53
C ASN A 83 5.46 8.59 -35.11
N PRO A 84 5.78 7.52 -35.87
CA PRO A 84 5.30 6.17 -35.56
C PRO A 84 5.89 5.60 -34.27
N THR A 85 7.00 6.16 -33.78
CA THR A 85 7.66 5.74 -32.54
C THR A 85 7.19 6.52 -31.32
N ALA A 86 6.33 7.55 -31.48
CA ALA A 86 5.89 8.40 -30.38
C ALA A 86 5.19 7.63 -29.24
N GLY A 87 4.55 6.51 -29.55
CA GLY A 87 3.96 5.61 -28.54
C GLY A 87 5.01 5.14 -27.52
N HIS A 88 6.22 4.81 -27.96
CA HIS A 88 7.30 4.37 -27.07
C HIS A 88 7.72 5.44 -26.07
N ARG A 89 7.65 6.73 -26.44
CA ARG A 89 7.91 7.80 -25.46
C ARG A 89 6.86 7.82 -24.36
N SER A 90 5.57 7.69 -24.71
CA SER A 90 4.48 7.67 -23.74
C SER A 90 4.57 6.45 -22.84
N ASP A 91 4.86 5.27 -23.40
CA ASP A 91 4.98 4.04 -22.62
C ASP A 91 6.21 4.08 -21.70
N ALA A 92 7.35 4.59 -22.17
CA ALA A 92 8.52 4.79 -21.32
C ALA A 92 8.22 5.70 -20.13
N GLN A 93 7.39 6.73 -20.32
CA GLN A 93 6.95 7.60 -19.22
C GLN A 93 6.05 6.86 -18.23
N LYS A 94 5.03 6.13 -18.70
CA LYS A 94 4.13 5.34 -17.83
C LYS A 94 4.89 4.35 -16.96
N HIS A 95 5.82 3.59 -17.56
CA HIS A 95 6.64 2.64 -16.82
C HIS A 95 7.53 3.33 -15.77
N ARG A 96 8.07 4.53 -16.04
CA ARG A 96 8.80 5.31 -15.02
C ARG A 96 7.88 5.74 -13.87
N GLU A 97 6.66 6.15 -14.18
CA GLU A 97 5.66 6.55 -13.19
C GLU A 97 5.27 5.35 -12.29
N HIS A 98 5.02 4.18 -12.88
CA HIS A 98 4.75 2.95 -12.13
C HIS A 98 5.94 2.54 -11.25
N ALA A 99 7.16 2.60 -11.79
CA ALA A 99 8.34 2.30 -11.00
C ALA A 99 8.48 3.24 -9.78
N ALA A 100 8.21 4.53 -9.96
CA ALA A 100 8.22 5.49 -8.88
C ALA A 100 7.14 5.20 -7.82
N GLN A 101 5.96 4.75 -8.23
CA GLN A 101 4.90 4.30 -7.32
C GLN A 101 5.37 3.10 -6.49
N HIS A 102 5.97 2.09 -7.12
CA HIS A 102 6.52 0.94 -6.39
C HIS A 102 7.62 1.33 -5.40
N GLN A 103 8.54 2.21 -5.80
CA GLN A 103 9.57 2.71 -4.89
C GLN A 103 8.97 3.48 -3.70
N ALA A 104 7.94 4.30 -3.94
CA ALA A 104 7.26 5.04 -2.89
C ALA A 104 6.58 4.08 -1.89
N ALA A 105 5.81 3.11 -2.38
CA ALA A 105 5.13 2.12 -1.56
C ALA A 105 6.11 1.27 -0.72
N GLY A 106 7.21 0.80 -1.33
CA GLY A 106 8.24 0.07 -0.59
C GLY A 106 8.92 0.90 0.51
N LYS A 107 9.24 2.16 0.22
CA LYS A 107 9.81 3.10 1.22
C LYS A 107 8.83 3.45 2.33
N GLU A 108 7.54 3.49 2.03
CA GLU A 108 6.49 3.74 3.02
C GLU A 108 6.46 2.62 4.06
N LEU A 109 6.50 1.35 3.63
CA LEU A 109 6.60 0.20 4.52
C LEU A 109 7.84 0.27 5.42
N GLU A 110 9.01 0.55 4.84
CA GLU A 110 10.27 0.65 5.57
C GLU A 110 10.27 1.77 6.60
N ARG A 111 9.73 2.94 6.24
CA ARG A 111 9.59 4.07 7.18
C ARG A 111 8.62 3.76 8.29
N PHE A 112 7.52 3.05 7.98
CA PHE A 112 6.56 2.63 8.98
C PHE A 112 7.19 1.62 9.96
N GLU A 113 7.90 0.61 9.47
CA GLU A 113 8.65 -0.32 10.33
C GLU A 113 9.65 0.42 11.21
N GLU A 114 10.46 1.31 10.65
CA GLU A 114 11.46 2.03 11.43
C GLU A 114 10.83 2.93 12.50
N ALA A 115 9.70 3.56 12.21
CA ALA A 115 8.98 4.40 13.17
C ALA A 115 8.41 3.59 14.34
N GLU A 116 7.78 2.44 14.07
CA GLU A 116 7.22 1.58 15.13
C GLU A 116 8.32 0.81 15.89
N CYS A 117 9.49 0.60 15.29
CA CYS A 117 10.57 -0.21 15.84
C CYS A 117 11.76 0.58 16.43
N GLN A 118 11.66 1.90 16.64
CA GLN A 118 12.80 2.73 17.10
C GLN A 118 13.48 2.22 18.39
N GLY A 119 12.76 1.51 19.25
CA GLY A 119 13.27 0.94 20.51
C GLY A 119 13.74 -0.52 20.43
N PHE A 120 13.70 -1.16 19.26
CA PHE A 120 13.95 -2.59 19.11
C PHE A 120 15.10 -2.86 18.13
N ASP A 121 16.03 -3.71 18.57
CA ASP A 121 17.12 -4.19 17.71
C ASP A 121 16.53 -4.93 16.49
N PRO A 122 17.01 -4.68 15.25
CA PRO A 122 16.56 -5.38 14.05
C PRO A 122 16.49 -6.91 14.18
N ALA A 123 17.43 -7.53 14.90
CA ALA A 123 17.47 -8.98 15.12
C ALA A 123 16.32 -9.48 16.01
N THR A 124 15.73 -8.60 16.84
CA THR A 124 14.64 -8.95 17.77
C THR A 124 13.25 -8.72 17.18
N ARG A 125 13.12 -7.96 16.08
CA ARG A 125 11.82 -7.60 15.49
C ARG A 125 11.00 -8.83 15.03
N ALA A 126 11.67 -9.93 14.70
CA ALA A 126 11.05 -11.20 14.32
C ALA A 126 10.63 -12.08 15.52
N VAL A 127 11.09 -11.76 16.74
CA VAL A 127 10.75 -12.53 17.94
C VAL A 127 9.29 -12.31 18.28
N CYS A 128 8.57 -13.38 18.61
CA CYS A 128 7.16 -13.28 18.95
C CYS A 128 6.97 -12.43 20.23
N PRO A 129 6.25 -11.30 20.16
CA PRO A 129 6.03 -10.43 21.31
C PRO A 129 4.99 -10.99 22.30
N LEU A 130 4.29 -12.08 21.95
CA LEU A 130 3.26 -12.67 22.82
C LEU A 130 3.83 -13.76 23.74
N LEU A 131 4.94 -14.38 23.33
CA LEU A 131 5.50 -15.53 24.03
C LEU A 131 5.99 -15.10 25.43
N GLY A 132 5.42 -15.73 26.47
CA GLY A 132 5.79 -15.48 27.87
C GLY A 132 5.27 -14.17 28.48
N GLN A 133 4.54 -13.35 27.73
CA GLN A 133 4.03 -12.05 28.19
C GLN A 133 2.51 -12.03 28.42
N VAL A 134 1.78 -12.96 27.81
CA VAL A 134 0.31 -13.04 27.89
C VAL A 134 -0.09 -14.07 28.95
N ALA A 135 -0.93 -13.65 29.91
CA ALA A 135 -1.48 -14.53 30.94
C ALA A 135 -2.83 -15.15 30.54
N SER A 136 -3.66 -14.40 29.82
CA SER A 136 -4.93 -14.92 29.32
C SER A 136 -5.39 -14.19 28.06
N LEU A 137 -6.32 -14.84 27.36
CA LEU A 137 -6.93 -14.36 26.13
C LEU A 137 -8.45 -14.40 26.24
N GLU A 138 -9.11 -13.35 25.78
CA GLU A 138 -10.57 -13.23 25.75
C GLU A 138 -11.04 -12.81 24.36
N ASP A 139 -12.06 -13.47 23.81
CA ASP A 139 -12.67 -13.01 22.56
C ASP A 139 -13.46 -11.72 22.83
N VAL A 140 -13.22 -10.68 22.02
CA VAL A 140 -13.95 -9.41 22.08
C VAL A 140 -14.61 -9.10 20.74
N SER A 141 -15.47 -8.09 20.70
CA SER A 141 -16.02 -7.61 19.43
C SER A 141 -14.88 -7.19 18.50
N GLY A 142 -14.84 -7.76 17.30
CA GLY A 142 -13.80 -7.45 16.31
C GLY A 142 -12.43 -8.09 16.54
N GLY A 143 -12.25 -8.99 17.53
CA GLY A 143 -10.95 -9.66 17.71
C GLY A 143 -10.75 -10.38 19.04
N VAL A 144 -9.58 -10.16 19.64
CA VAL A 144 -9.15 -10.73 20.93
C VAL A 144 -8.56 -9.66 21.84
N ARG A 145 -8.75 -9.84 23.15
CA ARG A 145 -8.10 -9.07 24.21
C ARG A 145 -7.04 -9.94 24.89
N LEU A 146 -5.82 -9.41 24.93
CA LEU A 146 -4.67 -10.02 25.58
C LEU A 146 -4.50 -9.42 26.96
N ARG A 147 -4.68 -10.22 28.01
CA ARG A 147 -4.31 -9.82 29.36
C ARG A 147 -2.86 -10.22 29.61
N LEU A 148 -2.06 -9.26 30.02
CA LEU A 148 -0.64 -9.46 30.24
C LEU A 148 -0.37 -10.13 31.59
N ALA A 149 0.73 -10.86 31.68
CA ALA A 149 1.19 -11.43 32.94
C ALA A 149 1.60 -10.34 33.94
N GLU A 150 1.55 -10.68 35.22
CA GLU A 150 1.91 -9.76 36.30
C GLU A 150 3.36 -9.26 36.11
N GLY A 151 3.56 -7.95 36.27
CA GLY A 151 4.86 -7.31 36.09
C GLY A 151 5.24 -7.00 34.64
N VAL A 152 4.44 -7.39 33.64
CA VAL A 152 4.67 -7.01 32.23
C VAL A 152 4.14 -5.59 31.98
N PRO A 153 4.98 -4.63 31.55
CA PRO A 153 4.54 -3.27 31.27
C PRO A 153 3.74 -3.20 29.96
N ALA A 154 2.46 -2.83 30.07
CA ALA A 154 1.52 -2.83 28.94
C ALA A 154 1.96 -1.94 27.75
N GLU A 155 2.52 -0.76 28.02
CA GLU A 155 3.00 0.13 26.98
C GLU A 155 4.17 -0.47 26.18
N ALA A 156 5.13 -1.12 26.85
CA ALA A 156 6.26 -1.73 26.18
C ALA A 156 5.84 -2.99 25.40
N ALA A 157 4.93 -3.80 25.96
CA ALA A 157 4.36 -4.94 25.25
C ALA A 157 3.60 -4.50 23.99
N LEU A 158 2.80 -3.43 24.08
CA LEU A 158 2.10 -2.84 22.94
C LEU A 158 3.08 -2.30 21.89
N ALA A 159 4.13 -1.60 22.31
CA ALA A 159 5.18 -1.13 21.40
C ALA A 159 5.85 -2.30 20.65
N HIS A 160 6.14 -3.40 21.34
CA HIS A 160 6.74 -4.58 20.71
C HIS A 160 5.77 -5.25 19.72
N ILE A 161 4.48 -5.36 20.07
CA ILE A 161 3.43 -5.86 19.16
C ILE A 161 3.35 -4.99 17.91
N ARG A 162 3.33 -3.66 18.05
CA ARG A 162 3.27 -2.74 16.90
C ARG A 162 4.50 -2.84 16.00
N CYS A 163 5.69 -2.92 16.59
CA CYS A 163 6.91 -3.17 15.85
C CYS A 163 6.83 -4.51 15.07
N HIS A 164 6.36 -5.58 15.71
CA HIS A 164 6.21 -6.88 15.05
C HIS A 164 5.19 -6.86 13.90
N LEU A 165 4.07 -6.14 14.06
CA LEU A 165 3.09 -5.93 12.99
C LEU A 165 3.70 -5.14 11.82
N ALA A 166 4.45 -4.08 12.11
CA ALA A 166 5.13 -3.30 11.08
C ALA A 166 6.18 -4.13 10.33
N PHE A 167 6.95 -4.94 11.06
CA PHE A 167 7.89 -5.90 10.50
C PHE A 167 7.23 -6.93 9.59
N ALA A 168 6.05 -7.44 9.98
CA ALA A 168 5.24 -8.36 9.18
C ALA A 168 4.73 -7.69 7.89
N ARG A 169 4.24 -6.43 7.97
CA ARG A 169 3.79 -5.64 6.83
C ARG A 169 4.89 -5.47 5.78
N THR A 170 6.10 -5.09 6.19
CA THR A 170 7.26 -4.96 5.29
C THR A 170 7.56 -6.25 4.52
N ARG A 171 7.17 -7.41 5.06
CA ARG A 171 7.38 -8.75 4.51
C ARG A 171 6.12 -9.37 3.91
N ALA A 172 5.09 -8.57 3.66
CA ALA A 172 3.80 -9.02 3.14
C ALA A 172 3.15 -10.15 3.95
N PHE A 173 3.41 -10.19 5.26
CA PHE A 173 2.88 -11.22 6.16
C PHE A 173 3.25 -12.66 5.76
N SER A 174 4.39 -12.84 5.09
CA SER A 174 4.86 -14.16 4.65
C SER A 174 5.81 -14.81 5.65
N GLY A 175 5.79 -16.16 5.72
CA GLY A 175 6.78 -16.96 6.44
C GLY A 175 6.47 -17.29 7.91
N MET A 176 5.30 -16.87 8.43
CA MET A 176 4.86 -17.20 9.80
C MET A 176 3.35 -17.46 9.86
N ASP A 177 2.90 -18.51 9.16
CA ASP A 177 1.47 -18.80 8.98
C ASP A 177 0.72 -19.14 10.28
N ASP A 178 1.42 -19.49 11.36
CA ASP A 178 0.81 -19.77 12.66
C ASP A 178 0.84 -18.56 13.61
N CYS A 179 1.58 -17.49 13.26
CA CYS A 179 1.66 -16.32 14.12
C CYS A 179 0.34 -15.53 14.08
N PRO A 180 -0.30 -15.24 15.24
CA PRO A 180 -1.55 -14.48 15.28
C PRO A 180 -1.38 -13.02 14.84
N LEU A 181 -0.16 -12.49 14.87
CA LEU A 181 0.16 -11.13 14.43
C LEU A 181 0.52 -11.05 12.94
N TYR A 182 0.68 -12.18 12.25
CA TYR A 182 0.95 -12.22 10.81
C TYR A 182 -0.36 -12.27 10.01
N LEU A 183 -1.19 -11.24 10.20
CA LEU A 183 -2.50 -11.09 9.56
C LEU A 183 -2.68 -9.68 9.00
N LYS A 184 -3.15 -9.57 7.75
CA LYS A 184 -3.48 -8.29 7.11
C LYS A 184 -4.66 -7.62 7.82
N GLY A 185 -4.62 -6.29 7.93
CA GLY A 185 -5.71 -5.50 8.51
C GLY A 185 -5.87 -5.62 10.03
N LEU A 186 -4.87 -6.17 10.72
CA LEU A 186 -4.84 -6.24 12.17
C LEU A 186 -4.36 -4.92 12.79
N GLN A 187 -5.00 -4.50 13.87
CA GLN A 187 -4.69 -3.30 14.64
C GLN A 187 -4.42 -3.69 16.11
N ALA A 188 -3.50 -2.97 16.76
CA ALA A 188 -3.18 -3.17 18.17
C ALA A 188 -3.35 -1.87 18.96
N ALA A 189 -4.20 -1.91 19.98
CA ALA A 189 -4.52 -0.77 20.82
C ALA A 189 -4.56 -1.17 22.31
N PRO A 190 -4.34 -0.23 23.25
CA PRO A 190 -4.66 -0.50 24.64
C PRO A 190 -6.16 -0.77 24.78
N SER A 191 -6.52 -1.67 25.69
CA SER A 191 -7.91 -1.86 26.10
C SER A 191 -8.46 -0.59 26.74
N THR A 192 -9.79 -0.49 26.83
CA THR A 192 -10.48 0.70 27.35
C THR A 192 -10.10 1.06 28.79
N ASP A 193 -9.70 0.07 29.58
CA ASP A 193 -9.22 0.20 30.96
C ASP A 193 -7.69 0.30 31.08
N GLY A 194 -6.96 0.22 29.97
CA GLY A 194 -5.50 0.35 29.89
C GLY A 194 -4.71 -0.83 30.46
N SER A 195 -5.37 -1.89 30.93
CA SER A 195 -4.74 -3.05 31.59
C SER A 195 -4.39 -4.19 30.62
N ALA A 196 -4.92 -4.15 29.40
CA ALA A 196 -4.81 -5.19 28.40
C ALA A 196 -4.55 -4.57 27.01
N ILE A 197 -4.34 -5.44 26.03
CA ILE A 197 -4.13 -5.05 24.63
C ILE A 197 -5.22 -5.68 23.78
N ASP A 198 -5.94 -4.86 23.03
CA ASP A 198 -6.92 -5.31 22.05
C ASP A 198 -6.25 -5.46 20.69
N LEU A 199 -6.37 -6.66 20.11
CA LEU A 199 -6.02 -6.97 18.74
C LEU A 199 -7.31 -7.09 17.95
N THR A 200 -7.52 -6.22 16.96
CA THR A 200 -8.80 -6.13 16.23
C THR A 200 -8.63 -5.99 14.73
N SER A 201 -9.68 -6.36 13.98
CA SER A 201 -9.78 -6.13 12.55
C SER A 201 -11.22 -5.84 12.15
N ASP A 202 -11.39 -5.06 11.08
CA ASP A 202 -12.71 -4.80 10.48
C ASP A 202 -13.14 -5.93 9.53
N GLU A 203 -12.23 -6.85 9.19
CA GLU A 203 -12.48 -7.98 8.30
C GLU A 203 -12.84 -9.23 9.10
N SER A 204 -14.08 -9.74 8.95
CA SER A 204 -14.57 -10.90 9.71
C SER A 204 -13.71 -12.15 9.55
N ALA A 205 -13.20 -12.41 8.34
CA ALA A 205 -12.30 -13.53 8.07
C ALA A 205 -10.99 -13.42 8.87
N THR A 206 -10.42 -12.21 8.95
CA THR A 206 -9.24 -11.92 9.77
C THR A 206 -9.53 -12.10 11.25
N VAL A 207 -10.71 -11.68 11.73
CA VAL A 207 -11.14 -11.86 13.12
C VAL A 207 -11.20 -13.34 13.51
N GLU A 208 -11.77 -14.19 12.65
CA GLU A 208 -11.84 -15.63 12.89
C GLU A 208 -10.45 -16.27 12.94
N LEU A 209 -9.57 -15.91 12.00
CA LEU A 209 -8.19 -16.38 11.98
C LEU A 209 -7.41 -15.92 13.22
N LEU A 210 -7.54 -14.66 13.60
CA LEU A 210 -6.90 -14.08 14.78
C LEU A 210 -7.30 -14.86 16.04
N ARG A 211 -8.60 -15.09 16.23
CA ARG A 211 -9.11 -15.85 17.38
C ARG A 211 -8.55 -17.27 17.41
N ASN A 212 -8.56 -17.96 16.27
CA ASN A 212 -8.06 -19.34 16.18
C ASN A 212 -6.56 -19.43 16.44
N ARG A 213 -5.74 -18.60 15.78
CA ARG A 213 -4.29 -18.59 15.97
C ARG A 213 -3.89 -18.15 17.36
N SER A 214 -4.56 -17.14 17.93
CA SER A 214 -4.21 -16.65 19.26
C SER A 214 -4.54 -17.68 20.35
N ARG A 215 -5.65 -18.41 20.22
CA ARG A 215 -5.94 -19.56 21.10
C ARG A 215 -4.92 -20.68 20.98
N ALA A 216 -4.50 -21.02 19.76
CA ALA A 216 -3.46 -22.03 19.56
C ALA A 216 -2.07 -21.57 20.07
N HIS A 217 -1.84 -20.26 20.11
CA HIS A 217 -0.56 -19.68 20.51
C HIS A 217 -0.42 -19.46 22.03
N VAL A 218 -1.52 -19.07 22.70
CA VAL A 218 -1.55 -18.74 24.15
C VAL A 218 -2.18 -19.87 24.97
N GLY A 219 -2.98 -20.72 24.35
CA GLY A 219 -3.59 -21.87 25.01
C GLY A 219 -2.55 -22.93 25.42
N PRO A 220 -2.87 -23.75 26.44
CA PRO A 220 -2.03 -24.88 26.86
C PRO A 220 -1.89 -25.96 25.78
#